data_AF-A0A2U3RWZ9-F1
#
_entry.id   AF-A0A2U3RWZ9-F1
#
_cell.length_a   1.000
_cell.length_b   1.000
_cell.length_c   1.000
_cell.angle_alpha   90.00
_cell.angle_beta   90.00
_cell.angle_gamma   90.00
#
_symmetry.space_group_name_H-M   'P 1'
#
loop_
_entity.id
_entity.type
_entity.pdbx_description
1 polymer ?
#
loop_
_entity_poly.entity_id
_entity_poly.type
_entity_poly.pdbx_seq_one_letter_code
_entity_poly.pdbx_strand_id
1 'polypeptide(L)'
;MCQAVESQHLLTSAEMTAKWETYLKKIGKREGNQENFITNIKKFIVHLLEAVPNDIEKLNFSDYQEQKEKEAEKSIVGKCPKCGNNIVLKKSFYGCSNYPECKFTLAEHFRKKKLTKTNVKELLEGKETLVKGIKTKDRKSYNAVVKIGEKGYIDFISFSK
;
A
#
# COMPACT_ATOMS: atom_id res chain seq x y z
N MET A 1 8.88 -8.12 -4.66
CA MET A 1 10.32 -8.29 -4.97
C MET A 1 10.78 -9.71 -4.72
N CYS A 2 10.59 -10.31 -3.53
CA CYS A 2 11.09 -11.67 -3.25
C CYS A 2 10.56 -12.76 -4.22
N GLN A 3 9.28 -12.70 -4.60
CA GLN A 3 8.67 -13.63 -5.57
C GLN A 3 9.32 -13.59 -6.97
N ALA A 4 9.92 -12.45 -7.36
CA ALA A 4 10.52 -12.28 -8.69
C ALA A 4 11.92 -12.92 -8.81
N VAL A 5 12.54 -13.26 -7.69
CA VAL A 5 13.88 -13.87 -7.60
C VAL A 5 13.84 -15.26 -6.96
N GLU A 6 12.65 -15.75 -6.64
CA GLU A 6 12.44 -17.04 -5.96
C GLU A 6 12.85 -18.23 -6.82
N SER A 7 12.69 -18.14 -8.15
CA SER A 7 13.19 -19.14 -9.10
C SER A 7 14.72 -19.19 -9.17
N GLN A 8 15.41 -18.12 -8.76
CA GLN A 8 16.86 -18.01 -8.80
C GLN A 8 17.47 -18.47 -7.47
N HIS A 9 17.41 -19.78 -7.22
CA HIS A 9 17.87 -20.43 -6.00
C HIS A 9 19.31 -20.03 -5.58
N LEU A 10 20.20 -19.77 -6.54
CA LEU A 10 21.58 -19.34 -6.28
C LEU A 10 21.68 -17.92 -5.70
N LEU A 11 20.74 -17.01 -6.00
CA LEU A 11 20.73 -15.65 -5.45
C LEU A 11 20.00 -15.54 -4.12
N THR A 12 19.00 -16.40 -3.91
CA THR A 12 18.21 -16.43 -2.66
C THR A 12 18.78 -17.38 -1.62
N SER A 13 19.84 -18.13 -1.96
CA SER A 13 20.52 -19.05 -1.06
C SER A 13 21.31 -18.35 0.04
N ALA A 14 20.97 -18.67 1.29
CA ALA A 14 21.75 -18.28 2.47
C ALA A 14 23.19 -18.82 2.42
N GLU A 15 23.41 -19.98 1.80
CA GLU A 15 24.74 -20.59 1.67
C GLU A 15 25.65 -19.78 0.74
N MET A 16 25.12 -19.30 -0.38
CA MET A 16 25.88 -18.46 -1.31
C MET A 16 26.23 -17.11 -0.68
N THR A 17 25.29 -16.52 0.07
CA THR A 17 25.52 -15.29 0.84
C THR A 17 26.64 -15.50 1.86
N ALA A 18 26.61 -16.60 2.63
CA ALA A 18 27.62 -16.92 3.63
C ALA A 18 29.02 -17.15 3.00
N LYS A 19 29.10 -17.79 1.84
CA LYS A 19 30.34 -17.97 1.08
C LYS A 19 30.95 -16.63 0.66
N TRP A 20 30.14 -15.68 0.20
CA TRP A 20 30.60 -14.36 -0.22
C TRP A 20 31.10 -13.53 0.96
N GLU A 21 30.35 -13.49 2.07
CA GLU A 21 30.76 -12.81 3.30
C GLU A 21 32.07 -13.38 3.87
N THR A 22 32.23 -14.70 3.82
CA THR A 22 33.46 -15.37 4.26
C THR A 22 34.66 -14.98 3.39
N TYR A 23 34.48 -14.86 2.08
CA TYR A 23 35.54 -14.44 1.17
C TYR A 23 35.89 -12.95 1.33
N LEU A 24 34.88 -12.09 1.52
CA LEU A 24 35.08 -10.67 1.84
C LEU A 24 35.86 -10.49 3.15
N LYS A 25 35.57 -11.32 4.16
CA LYS A 25 36.32 -11.33 5.43
C LYS A 25 37.79 -11.70 5.25
N LYS A 26 38.12 -12.63 4.35
CA LYS A 26 39.51 -13.00 4.01
C LYS A 26 40.26 -11.87 3.29
N ILE A 27 39.59 -11.16 2.38
CA ILE A 27 40.15 -9.96 1.72
C ILE A 27 40.45 -8.89 2.78
N GLY A 28 39.52 -8.64 3.71
CA GLY A 28 39.72 -7.69 4.81
C GLY A 28 40.91 -8.03 5.72
N LYS A 29 41.24 -9.31 5.86
CA LYS A 29 42.43 -9.79 6.58
C LYS A 29 43.72 -9.81 5.76
N ARG A 30 43.68 -9.37 4.49
CA ARG A 30 44.78 -9.48 3.50
C ARG A 30 45.20 -10.93 3.19
N GLU A 31 44.33 -11.89 3.47
CA GLU A 31 44.53 -13.32 3.20
C GLU A 31 43.86 -13.77 1.89
N GLY A 32 43.21 -12.83 1.17
CA GLY A 32 42.45 -13.10 -0.05
C GLY A 32 42.81 -12.14 -1.18
N ASN A 33 42.62 -12.59 -2.44
CA ASN A 33 42.86 -11.80 -3.64
C ASN A 33 41.54 -11.20 -4.15
N GLN A 34 41.49 -9.86 -4.22
CA GLN A 34 40.31 -9.11 -4.67
C GLN A 34 40.01 -9.33 -6.17
N GLU A 35 41.03 -9.42 -7.02
CA GLU A 35 40.86 -9.63 -8.47
C GLU A 35 40.22 -10.99 -8.76
N ASN A 36 40.61 -12.02 -7.99
CA ASN A 36 40.01 -13.35 -8.07
C ASN A 36 38.54 -13.34 -7.66
N PHE A 37 38.19 -12.57 -6.61
CA PHE A 37 36.80 -12.42 -6.18
C PHE A 37 35.93 -11.75 -7.25
N ILE A 38 36.39 -10.64 -7.83
CA ILE A 38 35.68 -9.92 -8.89
C ILE A 38 35.55 -10.79 -10.15
N THR A 39 36.58 -11.57 -10.49
CA THR A 39 36.53 -12.50 -11.62
C THR A 39 35.46 -13.57 -11.42
N ASN A 40 35.32 -14.08 -10.19
CA ASN A 40 34.28 -15.06 -9.85
C ASN A 40 32.87 -14.44 -9.88
N ILE A 41 32.70 -13.20 -9.41
CA ILE A 41 31.42 -12.48 -9.53
C ILE A 41 31.05 -12.28 -11.00
N LYS A 42 32.00 -11.87 -11.86
CA LYS A 42 31.75 -11.71 -13.30
C LYS A 42 31.28 -13.01 -13.94
N LYS A 43 31.94 -14.13 -13.65
CA LYS A 43 31.52 -15.47 -14.14
C LYS A 43 30.13 -15.84 -13.65
N PHE A 44 29.82 -15.53 -12.39
CA PHE A 44 28.50 -15.78 -11.81
C PHE A 44 27.40 -14.94 -12.47
N ILE A 45 27.65 -13.66 -12.75
CA ILE A 45 26.71 -12.79 -13.47
C ILE A 45 26.45 -13.31 -14.89
N VAL A 46 27.49 -13.72 -15.61
CA VAL A 46 27.35 -14.30 -16.97
C VAL A 46 26.50 -15.57 -16.92
N HIS A 47 26.76 -16.46 -15.97
CA HIS A 47 25.97 -17.68 -15.79
C HIS A 47 24.49 -17.39 -15.47
N LEU A 48 24.20 -16.36 -14.68
CA LEU A 48 22.83 -15.94 -14.43
C LEU A 48 22.15 -15.40 -15.69
N LEU A 49 22.85 -14.59 -16.50
CA LEU A 49 22.29 -14.06 -17.74
C LEU A 49 21.97 -15.15 -18.77
N GLU A 50 22.70 -16.26 -18.76
CA GLU A 50 22.43 -17.44 -19.60
C GLU A 50 21.23 -18.26 -19.10
N ALA A 51 20.98 -18.28 -17.79
CA ALA A 51 19.87 -19.03 -17.17
C ALA A 51 18.53 -18.26 -17.18
N VAL A 52 18.59 -16.93 -17.17
CA VAL A 52 17.42 -16.03 -17.10
C VAL A 52 16.38 -16.19 -18.24
N PRO A 53 16.74 -16.44 -19.52
CA PRO A 53 15.76 -16.50 -20.60
C PRO A 53 14.69 -17.59 -20.40
N ASN A 54 15.07 -18.75 -19.87
CA ASN A 54 14.17 -19.87 -19.63
C ASN A 54 13.23 -19.66 -18.43
N ASP A 55 13.57 -18.74 -17.53
CA ASP A 55 12.77 -18.44 -16.35
C ASP A 55 11.75 -17.32 -16.63
N ILE A 56 12.07 -16.38 -17.54
CA ILE A 56 11.16 -15.29 -17.92
C ILE A 56 9.91 -15.83 -18.63
N GLU A 57 10.05 -16.85 -19.49
CA GLU A 57 8.90 -17.49 -20.16
C GLU A 57 7.93 -18.18 -19.18
N LYS A 58 8.41 -18.56 -17.99
CA LYS A 58 7.59 -19.21 -16.95
C LYS A 58 6.95 -18.21 -15.99
N LEU A 59 7.36 -16.93 -16.03
CA LEU A 59 6.75 -15.88 -15.22
C LEU A 59 5.41 -15.46 -15.84
N ASN A 60 4.34 -16.13 -15.44
CA ASN A 60 2.98 -15.69 -15.73
C ASN A 60 2.64 -14.44 -14.92
N PHE A 61 2.66 -13.27 -15.57
CA PHE A 61 2.25 -12.00 -14.97
C PHE A 61 0.72 -11.84 -14.82
N SER A 62 -0.06 -12.80 -15.32
CA SER A 62 -1.52 -12.85 -15.19
C SER A 62 -1.98 -12.76 -13.75
N ASP A 63 -1.31 -13.50 -12.86
CA ASP A 63 -1.70 -13.60 -11.45
C ASP A 63 -1.44 -12.27 -10.72
N TYR A 64 -0.42 -11.53 -11.16
CA TYR A 64 -0.10 -10.20 -10.64
C TYR A 64 -1.12 -9.14 -11.07
N GLN A 65 -1.62 -9.23 -12.31
CA GLN A 65 -2.66 -8.35 -12.82
C GLN A 65 -3.98 -8.59 -12.07
N GLU A 66 -4.38 -9.85 -11.91
CA GLU A 66 -5.61 -10.22 -11.21
C GLU A 66 -5.58 -9.86 -9.73
N GLN A 67 -4.44 -10.03 -9.05
CA GLN A 67 -4.28 -9.59 -7.66
C GLN A 67 -4.39 -8.06 -7.53
N LYS A 68 -3.77 -7.30 -8.43
CA LYS A 68 -3.83 -5.84 -8.41
C LYS A 68 -5.24 -5.30 -8.66
N GLU A 69 -6.00 -5.94 -9.55
CA GLU A 69 -7.41 -5.61 -9.81
C GLU A 69 -8.30 -5.89 -8.58
N LYS A 70 -8.15 -7.08 -7.97
CA LYS A 70 -8.87 -7.42 -6.72
C LYS A 70 -8.52 -6.47 -5.56
N GLU A 71 -7.28 -6.02 -5.48
CA GLU A 71 -6.84 -5.07 -4.46
C GLU A 71 -7.36 -3.65 -4.73
N ALA A 72 -7.43 -3.25 -6.01
CA ALA A 72 -8.05 -2.01 -6.44
C ALA A 72 -9.55 -1.98 -6.11
N GLU A 73 -10.28 -3.07 -6.35
CA GLU A 73 -11.70 -3.19 -5.99
C GLU A 73 -11.93 -3.10 -4.48
N LYS A 74 -11.11 -3.78 -3.66
CA LYS A 74 -11.19 -3.71 -2.19
C LYS A 74 -10.93 -2.30 -1.64
N SER A 75 -10.21 -1.46 -2.39
CA SER A 75 -9.94 -0.07 -2.00
C SER A 75 -11.12 0.88 -2.23
N ILE A 76 -12.15 0.44 -2.97
CA ILE A 76 -13.36 1.21 -3.24
C ILE A 76 -14.28 1.19 -2.00
N VAL A 77 -14.66 2.37 -1.55
CA VAL A 77 -15.42 2.56 -0.31
C VAL A 77 -16.87 2.95 -0.60
N GLY A 78 -17.10 3.65 -1.71
CA GLY A 78 -18.43 4.08 -2.14
C GLY A 78 -18.38 4.94 -3.39
N LYS A 79 -19.52 5.56 -3.74
CA LYS A 79 -19.61 6.51 -4.86
C LYS A 79 -19.43 7.94 -4.37
N CYS A 80 -18.90 8.79 -5.25
CA CYS A 80 -18.67 10.20 -4.98
C CYS A 80 -19.99 10.96 -5.04
N PRO A 81 -20.35 11.75 -4.03
CA PRO A 81 -21.60 12.52 -4.04
C PRO A 81 -21.59 13.67 -5.06
N LYS A 82 -20.40 14.09 -5.56
CA LYS A 82 -20.28 15.18 -6.55
C LYS A 82 -20.33 14.73 -8.01
N CYS A 83 -19.83 13.53 -8.33
CA CYS A 83 -19.71 13.07 -9.72
C CYS A 83 -20.12 11.61 -9.96
N GLY A 84 -20.54 10.87 -8.92
CA GLY A 84 -20.95 9.47 -9.04
C GLY A 84 -19.83 8.45 -9.23
N ASN A 85 -18.59 8.89 -9.49
CA ASN A 85 -17.42 8.01 -9.63
C ASN A 85 -16.97 7.37 -8.32
N ASN A 86 -16.09 6.37 -8.39
CA ASN A 86 -15.62 5.64 -7.21
C ASN A 86 -14.81 6.52 -6.24
N ILE A 87 -15.00 6.28 -4.95
CA ILE A 87 -14.21 6.84 -3.87
C ILE A 87 -13.26 5.75 -3.37
N VAL A 88 -11.97 6.05 -3.39
CA VAL A 88 -10.91 5.13 -2.95
C VAL A 88 -10.25 5.63 -1.68
N LEU A 89 -9.95 4.70 -0.76
CA LEU A 89 -9.13 5.01 0.41
C LEU A 89 -7.67 5.16 -0.01
N LYS A 90 -7.12 6.37 0.11
CA LYS A 90 -5.68 6.63 0.08
C LYS A 90 -5.15 6.67 1.52
N LYS A 91 -3.82 6.72 1.69
CA LYS A 91 -3.09 6.63 2.98
C LYS A 91 -3.82 7.19 4.23
N SER A 92 -4.48 8.35 4.15
CA SER A 92 -5.22 8.95 5.28
C SER A 92 -6.51 9.69 4.89
N PHE A 93 -6.96 9.54 3.64
CA PHE A 93 -8.15 10.23 3.15
C PHE A 93 -8.82 9.45 2.03
N TYR A 94 -10.12 9.66 1.87
CA TYR A 94 -10.92 9.11 0.80
C TYR A 94 -10.98 10.12 -0.34
N GLY A 95 -10.49 9.75 -1.51
CA GLY A 95 -10.43 10.61 -2.69
C GLY A 95 -11.27 10.07 -3.84
N CYS A 96 -11.82 10.97 -4.66
CA CYS A 96 -12.47 10.57 -5.91
C CYS A 96 -11.44 10.01 -6.89
N SER A 97 -11.81 8.92 -7.58
CA SER A 97 -11.02 8.33 -8.66
C SER A 97 -10.88 9.26 -9.87
N ASN A 98 -11.82 10.18 -10.06
CA ASN A 98 -11.85 11.12 -11.19
C ASN A 98 -11.08 12.43 -10.94
N TYR A 99 -10.06 12.41 -10.09
CA TYR A 99 -9.16 13.57 -9.92
C TYR A 99 -8.29 13.72 -11.18
N PRO A 100 -8.07 14.94 -11.73
CA PRO A 100 -8.33 16.26 -11.15
C PRO A 100 -9.72 16.87 -11.41
N GLU A 101 -10.54 16.26 -12.29
CA GLU A 101 -11.89 16.75 -12.65
C GLU A 101 -12.82 16.83 -11.43
N CYS A 102 -12.74 15.86 -10.53
CA CYS A 102 -13.45 15.88 -9.24
C CYS A 102 -12.45 15.98 -8.08
N LYS A 103 -12.43 17.15 -7.42
CA LYS A 103 -11.59 17.42 -6.23
C LYS A 103 -12.26 17.05 -4.91
N PHE A 104 -13.26 16.17 -4.94
CA PHE A 104 -13.90 15.71 -3.70
C PHE A 104 -12.94 14.85 -2.88
N THR A 105 -12.76 15.23 -1.62
CA THR A 105 -11.95 14.52 -0.65
C THR A 105 -12.63 14.50 0.70
N LEU A 106 -12.60 13.36 1.38
CA LEU A 106 -13.12 13.19 2.73
C LEU A 106 -11.99 12.69 3.63
N ALA A 107 -11.76 13.39 4.75
CA ALA A 107 -10.73 12.99 5.71
C ALA A 107 -11.13 11.68 6.43
N GLU A 108 -10.17 10.79 6.66
CA GLU A 108 -10.41 9.56 7.43
C GLU A 108 -10.65 9.85 8.93
N HIS A 109 -10.06 10.94 9.41
CA HIS A 109 -10.18 11.40 10.80
C HIS A 109 -11.09 12.62 10.89
N PHE A 110 -12.21 12.48 11.59
CA PHE A 110 -13.09 13.58 11.97
C PHE A 110 -12.87 13.93 13.45
N ARG A 111 -12.43 15.16 13.76
CA ARG A 111 -12.19 15.62 15.15
C ARG A 111 -11.32 14.65 15.97
N LYS A 112 -10.21 14.17 15.40
CA LYS A 112 -9.28 13.18 15.97
C LYS A 112 -9.89 11.78 16.20
N LYS A 113 -11.11 11.53 15.73
CA LYS A 113 -11.75 10.21 15.71
C LYS A 113 -11.68 9.64 14.29
N LYS A 114 -11.17 8.42 14.17
CA LYS A 114 -11.18 7.68 12.91
C LYS A 114 -12.63 7.27 12.58
N LEU A 115 -13.10 7.62 11.39
CA LEU A 115 -14.40 7.17 10.88
C LEU A 115 -14.31 5.70 10.47
N THR A 116 -15.31 4.91 10.81
CA THR A 116 -15.42 3.51 10.37
C THR A 116 -15.79 3.47 8.88
N LYS A 117 -15.47 2.37 8.19
CA LYS A 117 -15.83 2.18 6.78
C LYS A 117 -17.35 2.32 6.56
N THR A 118 -18.15 1.79 7.49
CA THR A 118 -19.62 1.91 7.47
C THR A 118 -20.06 3.37 7.53
N ASN A 119 -19.52 4.14 8.48
CA ASN A 119 -19.85 5.55 8.61
C ASN A 119 -19.49 6.34 7.35
N VAL A 120 -18.35 6.05 6.75
CA VAL A 120 -17.93 6.71 5.50
C VAL A 120 -18.89 6.36 4.36
N LYS A 121 -19.30 5.10 4.24
CA LYS A 121 -20.26 4.67 3.22
C LYS A 121 -21.60 5.38 3.36
N GLU A 122 -22.15 5.43 4.57
CA GLU A 122 -23.40 6.14 4.85
C GLU A 122 -23.31 7.65 4.55
N LEU A 123 -22.20 8.28 4.93
CA LEU A 123 -21.93 9.69 4.64
C LEU A 123 -21.87 9.96 3.13
N LEU A 124 -21.25 9.06 2.35
CA LEU A 124 -21.19 9.14 0.89
C LEU A 124 -22.56 8.94 0.22
N GLU A 125 -23.44 8.14 0.83
CA GLU A 125 -24.84 7.96 0.41
C GLU A 125 -25.72 9.16 0.80
N GLY A 126 -25.17 10.16 1.50
CA GLY A 126 -25.90 11.36 1.94
C GLY A 126 -26.79 11.12 3.16
N LYS A 127 -26.61 10.00 3.86
CA LYS A 127 -27.35 9.66 5.08
C LYS A 127 -26.79 10.40 6.29
N GLU A 128 -27.64 10.52 7.30
CA GLU A 128 -27.24 11.02 8.62
C GLU A 128 -26.56 9.89 9.38
N THR A 129 -25.30 10.08 9.75
CA THR A 129 -24.47 9.02 10.36
C THR A 129 -24.11 9.37 11.79
N LEU A 130 -24.37 8.43 12.71
CA LEU A 130 -23.99 8.55 14.10
C LEU A 130 -22.50 8.23 14.30
N VAL A 131 -21.71 9.24 14.63
CA VAL A 131 -20.30 9.09 15.02
C VAL A 131 -20.21 9.11 16.54
N LYS A 132 -19.87 7.95 17.11
CA LYS A 132 -19.71 7.77 18.56
C LYS A 132 -18.31 8.11 19.04
N GLY A 133 -18.21 8.72 20.22
CA GLY A 133 -16.95 8.92 20.92
C GLY A 133 -16.03 9.98 20.31
N ILE A 134 -16.60 11.10 19.84
CA ILE A 134 -15.84 12.28 19.40
C ILE A 134 -15.26 12.96 20.65
N LYS A 135 -13.95 13.26 20.65
CA LYS A 135 -13.28 13.89 21.81
C LYS A 135 -13.41 15.42 21.77
N THR A 136 -13.83 16.03 22.88
CA THR A 136 -13.71 17.48 23.10
C THR A 136 -12.31 17.88 23.58
N LYS A 137 -12.06 19.20 23.65
CA LYS A 137 -10.82 19.75 24.24
C LYS A 137 -10.59 19.24 25.67
N ASP A 138 -11.66 19.07 26.44
CA ASP A 138 -11.63 18.60 27.84
C ASP A 138 -11.58 17.07 27.99
N ARG A 139 -11.17 16.33 26.94
CA ARG A 139 -11.10 14.86 26.88
C ARG A 139 -12.41 14.09 27.08
N LYS A 140 -13.53 14.77 27.36
CA LYS A 140 -14.87 14.16 27.38
C LYS A 140 -15.26 13.70 25.98
N SER A 141 -16.01 12.61 25.89
CA SER A 141 -16.49 12.06 24.62
C SER A 141 -17.98 12.32 24.46
N TYR A 142 -18.41 12.68 23.26
CA TYR A 142 -19.81 12.81 22.90
C TYR A 142 -20.12 12.07 21.59
N ASN A 143 -21.40 11.81 21.37
CA ASN A 143 -21.90 11.22 20.15
C ASN A 143 -22.55 12.33 19.31
N ALA A 144 -22.35 12.31 17.99
CA ALA A 144 -23.00 13.27 17.12
C ALA A 144 -23.48 12.61 15.83
N VAL A 145 -24.61 13.08 15.34
CA VAL A 145 -25.13 12.76 14.02
C VAL A 145 -24.54 13.79 13.06
N VAL A 146 -23.88 13.31 12.03
CA VAL A 146 -23.21 14.13 11.03
C VAL A 146 -23.66 13.79 9.61
N LYS A 147 -23.53 14.75 8.69
CA LYS A 147 -23.85 14.59 7.27
C LYS A 147 -22.84 15.33 6.41
N ILE A 148 -22.66 14.91 5.17
CA ILE A 148 -21.87 15.66 4.19
C ILE A 148 -22.70 16.86 3.70
N GLY A 149 -22.23 18.08 3.98
CA GLY A 149 -22.81 19.31 3.46
C GLY A 149 -22.48 19.55 2.00
N GLU A 150 -23.16 20.52 1.38
CA GLU A 150 -23.07 20.83 -0.06
C GLU A 150 -21.64 21.18 -0.52
N LYS A 151 -20.84 21.75 0.38
CA LYS A 151 -19.43 22.11 0.11
C LYS A 151 -18.50 20.89 0.12
N GLY A 152 -18.97 19.74 0.61
CA GLY A 152 -18.20 18.49 0.73
C GLY A 152 -17.50 18.32 2.08
N TYR A 153 -17.89 19.09 3.10
CA TYR A 153 -17.42 18.95 4.47
C TYR A 153 -18.44 18.20 5.32
N ILE A 154 -17.98 17.62 6.44
CA ILE A 154 -18.86 16.97 7.41
C ILE A 154 -19.44 18.04 8.35
N ASP A 155 -20.76 18.21 8.31
CA ASP A 155 -21.53 19.11 9.16
C ASP A 155 -22.22 18.35 10.30
N PHE A 156 -22.38 19.02 11.45
CA PHE A 156 -23.10 18.50 12.60
C PHE A 156 -24.60 18.77 12.44
N ILE A 157 -25.42 17.73 12.54
CA ILE A 157 -26.88 17.85 12.56
C ILE A 157 -27.37 17.93 14.00
N SER A 158 -27.00 16.95 14.83
CA SER A 158 -27.44 16.89 16.22
C SER A 158 -26.40 16.20 17.10
N PHE A 159 -26.46 16.53 18.40
CA PHE A 159 -25.66 15.88 19.42
C PHE A 159 -26.54 14.85 20.14
N SER A 160 -26.11 13.59 20.14
CA SER A 160 -26.76 12.56 20.94
C SER A 160 -26.11 12.56 22.32
N LYS A 161 -26.95 12.44 23.36
CA LYS A 161 -26.50 12.10 24.71
C LYS A 161 -25.82 10.74 24.73
#